data_AF-A0A521SU74-F1
#
_entry.id   AF-A0A521SU74-F1
#
_cell.length_a   1.000
_cell.length_b   1.000
_cell.length_c   1.000
_cell.angle_alpha   90.00
_cell.angle_beta   90.00
_cell.angle_gamma   90.00
#
_symmetry.space_group_name_H-M   'P 1'
#
loop_
_entity.id
_entity.type
_entity.pdbx_description
1 polymer ?
#
loop_
_entity_poly.entity_id
_entity_poly.type
_entity_poly.pdbx_seq_one_letter_code
_entity_poly.pdbx_strand_id
1 'polypeptide(L)' 'MRILGLGLPELLVILFIVVLVFGIGRISKVAGELGSGIRSFREGLKGDQAEEEAKEVDPPAKSG' A
#
# COMPACT_ATOMS: atom_id res chain seq x y z
N MET A 1 -2.20 22.94 -1.75
CA MET A 1 -0.99 22.10 -1.73
C MET A 1 -0.52 21.95 -3.18
N ARG A 2 0.69 22.41 -3.52
CA ARG A 2 1.23 22.35 -4.88
C ARG A 2 2.42 21.40 -4.87
N ILE A 3 2.39 20.36 -5.69
CA ILE A 3 3.50 19.41 -5.88
C ILE A 3 4.04 19.68 -7.28
N LEU A 4 5.34 20.01 -7.41
CA LEU A 4 6.03 20.17 -8.69
C LEU A 4 5.38 21.18 -9.67
N GLY A 5 4.76 22.24 -9.13
CA GLY A 5 4.08 23.26 -9.93
C GLY A 5 2.67 22.88 -10.41
N LEU A 6 2.24 21.64 -10.17
CA LEU A 6 0.93 21.11 -10.52
C LEU A 6 0.01 21.07 -9.29
N GLY A 7 -1.28 21.29 -9.51
CA GLY A 7 -2.31 21.14 -8.50
C GLY A 7 -2.70 19.68 -8.29
N LEU A 8 -3.45 19.44 -7.21
CA LEU A 8 -4.06 18.13 -6.92
C LEU A 8 -4.93 17.61 -8.09
N PRO A 9 -5.77 18.43 -8.76
CA PRO A 9 -6.59 17.96 -9.88
C PRO A 9 -5.75 17.49 -11.07
N GLU A 10 -4.72 18.24 -11.45
CA GLU A 10 -3.85 17.88 -12.58
C GLU A 10 -3.08 16.59 -12.31
N LEU A 11 -2.60 16.40 -11.07
CA LEU A 11 -1.93 15.17 -10.66
C LEU A 11 -2.87 13.95 -10.75
N LEU A 12 -4.14 14.11 -10.35
CA LEU A 12 -5.16 13.04 -10.47
C LEU A 12 -5.42 12.65 -11.92
N VAL A 13 -5.50 13.62 -12.83
CA VAL A 13 -5.67 13.35 -14.27
C VAL A 13 -4.48 12.59 -14.84
N ILE A 14 -3.26 13.00 -14.51
CA ILE A 14 -2.04 12.30 -14.95
C ILE A 14 -2.01 10.88 -14.40
N LEU A 15 -2.31 10.71 -13.11
CA LEU A 15 -2.38 9.39 -12.48
C LEU A 15 -3.40 8.49 -13.17
N PHE A 16 -4.56 9.04 -13.52
CA PHE A 16 -5.60 8.30 -14.24
C PHE A 16 -5.10 7.80 -15.61
N ILE A 17 -4.42 8.65 -16.38
CA ILE A 17 -3.83 8.26 -17.68
C ILE A 17 -2.80 7.15 -17.49
N VAL A 18 -1.92 7.27 -16.49
CA VAL A 18 -0.92 6.23 -16.17
C VAL A 18 -1.60 4.90 -15.86
N VAL A 19 -2.68 4.91 -15.06
CA VAL A 19 -3.44 3.71 -14.73
C VAL A 19 -4.10 3.10 -15.97
N LEU A 20 -4.59 3.91 -16.91
CA LEU A 20 -5.16 3.40 -18.17
C LEU A 20 -4.10 2.76 -19.08
N VAL A 21 -2.91 3.36 -19.18
CA VAL A 21 -1.83 2.85 -20.04
C VAL A 21 -1.23 1.56 -19.49
N PHE A 22 -0.92 1.53 -18.19
CA PHE A 22 -0.30 0.37 -17.56
C PHE A 22 -1.31 -0.68 -17.11
N GLY A 23 -2.57 -0.27 -16.89
CA GLY A 23 -3.63 -1.10 -16.34
C GLY A 23 -3.51 -1.29 -14.82
N ILE A 24 -4.66 -1.41 -14.15
CA ILE A 24 -4.73 -1.67 -12.70
C ILE A 24 -4.01 -2.96 -12.28
N GLY A 25 -4.07 -4.02 -13.10
CA GLY A 25 -3.48 -5.31 -12.74
C GLY A 25 -1.95 -5.29 -12.67
N ARG A 26 -1.28 -4.55 -13.56
CA ARG A 26 0.18 -4.41 -13.56
C ARG A 26 0.65 -3.55 -12.39
N ILE A 27 -0.06 -2.45 -12.12
CA ILE A 27 0.23 -1.56 -10.99
C ILE A 27 0.06 -2.30 -9.67
N SER A 28 -1.05 -3.02 -9.47
CA SER A 28 -1.28 -3.79 -8.24
C SER A 28 -0.25 -4.90 -8.04
N LYS A 29 0.19 -5.57 -9.11
CA LYS A 29 1.24 -6.58 -9.03
C LYS A 29 2.58 -5.97 -8.56
N VAL A 30 3.02 -4.89 -9.19
CA VAL A 30 4.27 -4.21 -8.84
C VAL A 30 4.19 -3.59 -7.45
N ALA A 31 3.08 -2.94 -7.10
CA ALA A 31 2.87 -2.38 -5.78
C ALA A 31 2.83 -3.48 -4.69
N GLY A 32 2.28 -4.65 -4.99
CA GLY A 32 2.31 -5.81 -4.09
C GLY A 32 3.73 -6.33 -3.85
N GLU A 33 4.53 -6.49 -4.91
CA GLU A 33 5.94 -6.92 -4.83
C GLU A 33 6.82 -5.89 -4.11
N LEU A 34 6.61 -4.59 -4.36
CA LEU A 34 7.30 -3.52 -3.65
C LEU A 34 6.85 -3.41 -2.18
N GLY A 35 5.55 -3.54 -1.94
CA GLY A 35 4.95 -3.44 -0.62
C GLY A 35 5.41 -4.54 0.32
N SER A 36 5.52 -5.78 -0.15
CA SER A 36 6.07 -6.89 0.63
C SER A 36 7.54 -6.66 0.95
N GLY A 37 8.35 -6.19 0.00
CA GLY A 37 9.75 -5.84 0.24
C GLY A 37 9.91 -4.72 1.27
N ILE A 38 9.11 -3.66 1.17
CA ILE A 38 9.10 -2.56 2.15
C ILE A 38 8.64 -3.08 3.52
N ARG A 39 7.66 -3.99 3.57
CA ARG A 39 7.17 -4.58 4.83
C ARG A 39 8.25 -5.40 5.51
N SER A 40 8.89 -6.31 4.80
CA SER A 40 10.01 -7.11 5.34
C SER A 40 11.21 -6.24 5.72
N PHE A 41 11.48 -5.17 4.98
CA PHE A 41 12.51 -4.19 5.35
C PHE A 41 12.14 -3.47 6.65
N ARG A 42 10.90 -3.02 6.79
CA ARG A 42 10.41 -2.37 8.02
C ARG A 42 10.39 -3.32 9.21
N GLU A 43 10.05 -4.59 9.01
CA GLU A 43 10.08 -5.64 10.03
C GLU A 43 11.52 -5.95 10.46
N GLY A 44 12.46 -6.07 9.51
CA GLY A 44 13.88 -6.26 9.81
C GLY A 44 14.53 -5.07 10.53
N LEU A 45 14.11 -3.83 10.21
CA LEU A 45 14.54 -2.64 10.95
C LEU A 45 13.90 -2.52 12.35
N LYS A 46 12.77 -3.18 12.58
CA LYS A 46 12.02 -3.17 13.85
C LYS A 46 12.44 -4.27 14.85
N GLY A 47 13.51 -5.00 14.57
CA GLY A 47 13.97 -6.19 15.30
C GLY A 47 13.65 -6.21 16.81
N ASP A 48 13.16 -7.37 17.27
CA ASP A 48 12.90 -7.81 18.66
C ASP A 48 11.78 -7.15 19.48
N GLN A 49 11.00 -6.19 18.97
CA GLN A 49 9.93 -5.55 19.78
C GLN A 49 8.50 -5.72 19.25
N ALA A 50 8.26 -6.56 18.25
CA ALA A 50 6.98 -6.57 17.51
C ALA A 50 6.22 -7.91 17.55
N GLU A 51 6.43 -8.75 18.57
CA GLU A 51 5.70 -10.03 18.68
C GLU A 51 4.30 -9.89 19.33
N GLU A 52 3.87 -8.69 19.75
CA GLU A 52 2.64 -8.54 20.54
C GLU A 52 1.41 -7.94 19.81
N GLU A 53 1.52 -7.31 18.64
CA GLU A 53 0.39 -6.57 18.04
C GLU A 53 -0.33 -7.27 16.85
N ALA A 54 -0.15 -8.57 16.65
CA ALA A 54 -0.78 -9.29 15.53
C ALA A 54 -1.93 -10.24 15.94
N LYS A 55 -2.44 -10.15 17.19
CA LYS A 55 -3.48 -11.07 17.70
C LYS A 55 -4.83 -10.45 18.05
N GLU A 56 -5.12 -9.23 17.60
CA GLU A 56 -6.44 -8.61 17.82
C GLU A 56 -7.07 -8.10 16.52
N VAL A 57 -7.19 -9.00 15.53
CA VAL A 57 -8.29 -8.92 14.56
C VAL A 57 -8.79 -10.35 14.33
N ASP A 58 -9.28 -10.97 15.40
CA ASP A 58 -10.21 -12.10 15.29
C ASP A 58 -11.58 -11.46 15.01
N PRO A 59 -12.13 -11.46 13.78
CA PRO A 59 -13.56 -11.23 13.62
C PRO A 59 -14.24 -12.41 14.31
N PRO A 60 -15.17 -12.20 15.28
CA PRO A 60 -15.78 -13.28 16.03
C PRO A 60 -16.51 -14.21 15.05
N ALA A 61 -15.86 -15.32 14.72
CA ALA A 61 -16.49 -16.42 14.03
C ALA A 61 -17.24 -17.25 15.09
N LYS A 62 -18.56 -17.08 15.12
CA LYS A 62 -19.57 -18.16 14.97
C LYS A 62 -20.78 -18.01 15.91
N SER A 63 -21.93 -18.25 15.28
CA SER A 63 -23.00 -19.17 15.73
C SER A 63 -23.94 -18.70 16.84
N GLY A 64 -25.22 -18.62 16.46
CA GLY A 64 -26.38 -18.47 17.33
C GLY A 64 -27.60 -18.12 16.50
#